data_AF-A0AAV3ELS2-F1
#
_entry.id   AF-A0AAV3ELS2-F1
#
_cell.length_a   1.000
_cell.length_b   1.000
_cell.length_c   1.000
_cell.angle_alpha   90.00
_cell.angle_beta   90.00
_cell.angle_gamma   90.00
#
_symmetry.space_group_name_H-M   'P 1'
#
loop_
_entity.id
_entity.type
_entity.pdbx_description
1 polymer ?
#
loop_
_entity_poly.entity_id
_entity_poly.type
_entity_poly.pdbx_seq_one_letter_code
_entity_poly.pdbx_strand_id
1 'polypeptide(L)'
;MQLLTNHIGYETNGPKSAVLLATTALTQPISGHIVCTQTQEVKYRFSISSSDQVAHWHQGYFAEITFTDFTEEGEFILVIEGAMSHSFIIKTNLLMAHTFSDVMHYFKSQRCGGVFDKQDKQAPLLNSNETVDVHGGWYDASGDVSKYLSHLSYANYLNPQQIPMVVWNMLKGL
;
A
#
# COMPACT_ATOMS: atom_id res chain seq x y z
N MET A 1 -3.21 -21.65 9.82
CA MET A 1 -3.06 -21.16 8.43
C MET A 1 -3.68 -19.78 8.35
N GLN A 2 -3.10 -18.88 7.57
CA GLN A 2 -3.64 -17.55 7.32
C GLN A 2 -3.65 -17.27 5.82
N LEU A 3 -4.71 -16.62 5.34
CA LEU A 3 -4.85 -16.21 3.95
C LEU A 3 -4.66 -14.69 3.86
N LEU A 4 -3.51 -14.29 3.32
CA LEU A 4 -3.12 -12.90 3.14
C LEU A 4 -3.62 -12.42 1.78
N THR A 5 -4.33 -11.30 1.78
CA THR A 5 -4.96 -10.70 0.60
C THR A 5 -4.73 -9.21 0.61
N ASN A 6 -4.91 -8.56 -0.54
CA ASN A 6 -5.13 -7.11 -0.55
C ASN A 6 -6.43 -6.81 0.20
N HIS A 7 -6.35 -6.05 1.30
CA HIS A 7 -7.49 -5.76 2.17
C HIS A 7 -8.57 -4.87 1.53
N ILE A 8 -8.25 -4.19 0.42
CA ILE A 8 -9.23 -3.44 -0.38
C ILE A 8 -9.71 -4.33 -1.51
N GLY A 9 -8.76 -4.84 -2.31
CA GLY A 9 -9.01 -5.83 -3.35
C GLY A 9 -8.21 -5.63 -4.62
N TYR A 10 -8.77 -6.07 -5.75
CA TYR A 10 -8.06 -6.24 -7.02
C TYR A 10 -8.83 -5.64 -8.21
N GLU A 11 -8.08 -5.27 -9.26
CA GLU A 11 -8.65 -4.85 -10.54
C GLU A 11 -9.27 -6.03 -11.29
N THR A 12 -10.43 -5.83 -11.90
CA THR A 12 -11.16 -6.85 -12.68
C THR A 12 -10.27 -7.53 -13.72
N ASN A 13 -9.54 -6.73 -14.50
CA ASN A 13 -8.63 -7.19 -15.55
C ASN A 13 -7.15 -7.06 -15.16
N GLY A 14 -6.84 -7.08 -13.85
CA GLY A 14 -5.49 -7.02 -13.33
C GLY A 14 -4.97 -8.37 -12.81
N PRO A 15 -3.67 -8.48 -12.52
CA PRO A 15 -3.10 -9.61 -11.82
C PRO A 15 -3.70 -9.72 -10.42
N LYS A 16 -3.99 -10.95 -9.99
CA LYS A 16 -4.59 -11.23 -8.68
C LYS A 16 -3.86 -12.39 -8.04
N SER A 17 -3.27 -12.13 -6.88
CA SER A 17 -2.67 -13.16 -6.05
C SER A 17 -2.95 -12.94 -4.58
N ALA A 18 -3.02 -14.04 -3.86
CA ALA A 18 -3.06 -14.10 -2.41
C ALA A 18 -1.93 -15.01 -1.94
N VAL A 19 -1.65 -14.98 -0.63
CA VAL A 19 -0.60 -15.79 -0.04
C VAL A 19 -1.17 -16.62 1.10
N LEU A 20 -1.01 -17.93 1.01
CA LEU A 20 -1.18 -18.81 2.15
C LEU A 20 0.07 -18.71 3.02
N LEU A 21 -0.11 -18.38 4.29
CA LEU A 21 0.89 -18.49 5.35
C LEU A 21 0.58 -19.71 6.22
N ALA A 22 1.53 -20.64 6.30
CA ALA A 22 1.46 -21.84 7.11
C ALA A 22 2.66 -21.95 8.05
N THR A 23 2.46 -22.56 9.22
CA THR A 23 3.53 -22.79 10.20
C THR A 23 4.40 -24.00 9.86
N THR A 24 3.92 -24.89 9.00
CA THR A 24 4.61 -26.09 8.51
C THR A 24 4.52 -26.16 6.99
N ALA A 25 5.50 -26.79 6.34
CA ALA A 25 5.46 -27.03 4.90
C ALA A 25 4.23 -27.84 4.51
N LEU A 26 3.65 -27.53 3.36
CA LEU A 26 2.64 -28.37 2.72
C LEU A 26 3.29 -29.70 2.32
N THR A 27 2.74 -30.79 2.85
CA THR A 27 3.17 -32.16 2.53
C THR A 27 2.31 -32.80 1.44
N GLN A 28 1.13 -32.23 1.17
CA GLN A 28 0.20 -32.66 0.13
C GLN A 28 -0.47 -31.44 -0.50
N PRO A 29 -0.95 -31.55 -1.76
CA PRO A 29 -1.73 -30.49 -2.38
C PRO A 29 -3.02 -30.21 -1.61
N ILE A 30 -3.33 -28.94 -1.42
CA ILE A 30 -4.57 -28.46 -0.80
C ILE A 30 -5.40 -27.68 -1.81
N SER A 31 -6.72 -27.78 -1.70
CA SER A 31 -7.65 -27.07 -2.58
C SER A 31 -8.38 -25.98 -1.81
N GLY A 32 -8.74 -24.91 -2.53
CA GLY A 32 -9.42 -23.77 -1.98
C GLY A 32 -10.46 -23.18 -2.93
N HIS A 33 -11.23 -22.23 -2.38
CA HIS A 33 -12.38 -21.62 -3.04
C HIS A 33 -12.37 -20.11 -2.90
N ILE A 34 -12.84 -19.42 -3.94
CA ILE A 34 -13.33 -18.04 -3.83
C ILE A 34 -14.84 -18.11 -3.69
N VAL A 35 -15.37 -17.48 -2.64
CA VAL A 35 -16.79 -17.47 -2.31
C VAL A 35 -17.31 -16.04 -2.38
N CYS A 36 -18.44 -15.83 -3.03
CA CYS A 36 -19.13 -14.53 -3.03
C CYS A 36 -19.75 -14.29 -1.65
N THR A 37 -19.46 -13.14 -1.03
CA THR A 37 -19.97 -12.82 0.32
C THR A 37 -21.49 -12.68 0.36
N GLN A 38 -22.10 -12.25 -0.75
CA GLN A 38 -23.54 -12.02 -0.84
C GLN A 38 -24.34 -13.30 -1.09
N THR A 39 -23.91 -14.13 -2.06
CA THR A 39 -24.65 -15.34 -2.43
C THR A 39 -24.19 -16.59 -1.70
N GLN A 40 -23.03 -16.55 -1.04
CA GLN A 40 -22.36 -17.71 -0.45
C GLN A 40 -22.00 -18.81 -1.46
N GLU A 41 -22.05 -18.50 -2.76
CA GLU A 41 -21.69 -19.43 -3.82
C GLU A 41 -20.18 -19.46 -4.05
N VAL A 42 -19.66 -20.66 -4.32
CA VAL A 42 -18.29 -20.84 -4.79
C VAL A 42 -18.21 -20.37 -6.25
N LYS A 43 -17.48 -19.28 -6.49
CA LYS A 43 -17.28 -18.69 -7.83
C LYS A 43 -16.01 -19.16 -8.52
N TYR A 44 -14.99 -19.56 -7.75
CA TYR A 44 -13.70 -20.00 -8.31
C TYR A 44 -13.06 -21.10 -7.44
N ARG A 45 -12.26 -21.96 -8.07
CA ARG A 45 -11.53 -23.06 -7.43
C ARG A 45 -10.06 -22.97 -7.79
N PHE A 46 -9.21 -23.22 -6.81
CA PHE A 46 -7.76 -23.23 -6.99
C PHE A 46 -7.13 -24.35 -6.15
N SER A 47 -5.89 -24.68 -6.46
CA SER A 47 -5.08 -25.63 -5.69
C SER A 47 -3.67 -25.10 -5.48
N ILE A 48 -3.04 -25.56 -4.39
CA ILE A 48 -1.68 -25.20 -4.00
C ILE A 48 -0.93 -26.50 -3.79
N SER A 49 0.21 -26.66 -4.48
CA SER A 49 0.99 -27.90 -4.45
C SER A 49 2.24 -27.83 -3.57
N SER A 50 2.74 -26.63 -3.27
CA SER A 50 3.97 -26.43 -2.52
C SER A 50 3.92 -25.15 -1.71
N SER A 51 4.75 -25.10 -0.68
CA SER A 51 4.97 -23.91 0.12
C SER A 51 6.44 -23.84 0.53
N ASP A 52 7.04 -22.67 0.45
CA ASP A 52 8.47 -22.49 0.66
C ASP A 52 8.75 -21.48 1.76
N GLN A 53 9.94 -21.57 2.36
CA GLN A 53 10.44 -20.52 3.23
C GLN A 53 10.99 -19.37 2.38
N VAL A 54 10.72 -18.14 2.82
CA VAL A 54 11.28 -16.94 2.20
C VAL A 54 12.52 -16.53 2.99
N ALA A 55 13.71 -16.78 2.43
CA ALA A 55 14.99 -16.48 3.08
C ALA A 55 15.03 -16.97 4.56
N HIS A 56 15.14 -16.04 5.51
CA HIS A 56 15.13 -16.32 6.96
C HIS A 56 13.93 -15.69 7.66
N TRP A 57 12.79 -15.57 6.98
CA TRP A 57 11.56 -15.08 7.57
C TRP A 57 11.01 -16.07 8.60
N HIS A 58 10.73 -15.58 9.81
CA HIS A 58 10.35 -16.41 10.95
C HIS A 58 8.88 -16.86 10.93
N GLN A 59 8.07 -16.30 10.03
CA GLN A 59 6.62 -16.52 10.00
C GLN A 59 6.26 -17.94 9.53
N GLY A 60 7.12 -18.60 8.75
CA GLY A 60 6.93 -19.99 8.32
C GLY A 60 7.06 -20.18 6.81
N TYR A 61 6.08 -20.86 6.24
CA TYR A 61 6.03 -21.27 4.84
C TYR A 61 4.95 -20.51 4.10
N PHE A 62 5.26 -20.15 2.86
CA PHE A 62 4.43 -19.31 2.01
C PHE A 62 4.10 -20.04 0.72
N ALA A 63 2.86 -19.90 0.27
CA ALA A 63 2.45 -20.37 -1.05
C ALA A 63 1.59 -19.33 -1.75
N GLU A 64 1.89 -19.09 -3.03
CA GLU A 64 1.11 -18.17 -3.86
C GLU A 64 -0.18 -18.86 -4.34
N ILE A 65 -1.28 -18.10 -4.30
CA ILE A 65 -2.55 -18.46 -4.87
C ILE A 65 -2.85 -17.45 -5.97
N THR A 66 -2.75 -17.86 -7.23
CA THR A 66 -3.09 -16.99 -8.36
C THR A 66 -4.53 -17.23 -8.81
N PHE A 67 -5.24 -16.14 -9.07
CA PHE A 67 -6.62 -16.17 -9.57
C PHE A 67 -6.85 -15.02 -10.56
N THR A 68 -5.81 -14.67 -11.32
CA THR A 68 -5.85 -13.59 -12.32
C THR A 68 -6.97 -13.77 -13.33
N ASP A 69 -7.24 -15.01 -13.76
CA ASP A 69 -8.28 -15.36 -14.74
C ASP A 69 -9.71 -15.21 -14.18
N PHE A 70 -9.87 -15.01 -12.87
CA PHE A 70 -11.16 -14.72 -12.25
C PHE A 70 -11.49 -13.23 -12.41
N THR A 71 -12.45 -12.92 -13.29
CA THR A 71 -12.81 -11.54 -13.68
C THR A 71 -14.24 -11.15 -13.31
N GLU A 72 -14.92 -11.93 -12.46
CA GLU A 72 -16.25 -11.56 -11.95
C GLU A 72 -16.10 -10.41 -10.94
N GLU A 73 -16.81 -9.29 -11.17
CA GLU A 73 -16.84 -8.19 -10.20
C GLU A 73 -17.73 -8.53 -9.01
N GLY A 74 -17.32 -8.11 -7.81
CA GLY A 74 -18.06 -8.40 -6.59
C GLY A 74 -17.18 -8.35 -5.34
N GLU A 75 -17.76 -8.76 -4.22
CA GLU A 75 -17.04 -8.93 -2.96
C GLU A 75 -16.91 -10.42 -2.64
N PHE A 76 -15.69 -10.82 -2.28
CA PHE A 76 -15.32 -12.22 -2.16
C PHE A 76 -14.44 -12.49 -0.94
N ILE A 77 -14.38 -13.76 -0.54
CA ILE A 77 -13.43 -14.29 0.43
C ILE A 77 -12.73 -15.53 -0.15
N LEU A 78 -11.49 -15.77 0.28
CA LEU A 78 -10.81 -17.04 0.06
C LEU A 78 -11.09 -17.99 1.23
N VAL A 79 -11.29 -19.26 0.91
CA VAL A 79 -11.52 -20.34 1.90
C VAL A 79 -10.63 -21.54 1.59
N ILE A 80 -9.87 -21.99 2.58
CA ILE A 80 -9.03 -23.21 2.53
C ILE A 80 -9.10 -23.90 3.89
N GLU A 81 -9.54 -25.16 3.95
CA GLU A 81 -9.50 -26.00 5.16
C GLU A 81 -10.00 -25.29 6.45
N GLY A 82 -11.06 -24.49 6.35
CA GLY A 82 -11.63 -23.72 7.46
C GLY A 82 -10.96 -22.39 7.76
N ALA A 83 -9.79 -22.09 7.16
CA ALA A 83 -9.22 -20.75 7.15
C ALA A 83 -9.94 -19.86 6.13
N MET A 84 -10.19 -18.61 6.52
CA MET A 84 -10.85 -17.60 5.69
C MET A 84 -9.99 -16.33 5.62
N SER A 85 -9.95 -15.68 4.46
CA SER A 85 -9.36 -14.35 4.34
C SER A 85 -10.31 -13.27 4.88
N HIS A 86 -9.82 -12.04 5.02
CA HIS A 86 -10.70 -10.87 5.01
C HIS A 86 -11.42 -10.78 3.65
N SER A 87 -12.58 -10.10 3.62
CA SER A 87 -13.25 -9.84 2.35
C SER A 87 -12.45 -8.84 1.52
N PHE A 88 -12.55 -9.00 0.20
CA PHE A 88 -11.91 -8.11 -0.78
C PHE A 88 -12.82 -7.91 -1.98
N ILE A 89 -12.66 -6.78 -2.66
CA ILE A 89 -13.47 -6.40 -3.82
C ILE A 89 -12.70 -6.72 -5.11
N ILE A 90 -13.39 -7.25 -6.12
CA ILE A 90 -12.90 -7.23 -7.50
C ILE A 90 -13.75 -6.21 -8.26
N LYS A 91 -13.11 -5.15 -8.75
CA LYS A 91 -13.78 -4.09 -9.49
C LYS A 91 -12.81 -3.32 -10.36
N THR A 92 -13.30 -2.76 -11.46
CA THR A 92 -12.52 -1.85 -12.31
C THR A 92 -12.27 -0.52 -11.60
N ASN A 93 -11.04 -0.02 -11.67
CA ASN A 93 -10.58 1.24 -11.09
C ASN A 93 -10.78 1.32 -9.56
N LEU A 94 -10.61 0.18 -8.88
CA LEU A 94 -10.94 -0.02 -7.47
C LEU A 94 -10.15 0.93 -6.57
N LEU A 95 -8.82 0.91 -6.65
CA LEU A 95 -7.99 1.69 -5.72
C LEU A 95 -8.18 3.20 -5.93
N MET A 96 -8.33 3.64 -7.17
CA MET A 96 -8.62 5.03 -7.48
C MET A 96 -9.97 5.46 -6.87
N ALA A 97 -11.03 4.67 -7.09
CA ALA A 97 -12.36 4.99 -6.59
C ALA A 97 -12.44 4.97 -5.04
N HIS A 98 -11.64 4.12 -4.38
CA HIS A 98 -11.72 3.93 -2.94
C HIS A 98 -10.71 4.75 -2.13
N THR A 99 -9.57 5.16 -2.70
CA THR A 99 -8.47 5.73 -1.90
C THR A 99 -8.00 7.11 -2.33
N PHE A 100 -8.24 7.51 -3.58
CA PHE A 100 -7.68 8.75 -4.13
C PHE A 100 -8.09 9.99 -3.32
N SER A 101 -9.38 10.13 -3.00
CA SER A 101 -9.89 11.27 -2.23
C SER A 101 -9.22 11.38 -0.86
N ASP A 102 -9.05 10.26 -0.17
CA ASP A 102 -8.47 10.21 1.17
C ASP A 102 -6.98 10.55 1.15
N VAL A 103 -6.25 10.10 0.13
CA VAL A 103 -4.84 10.49 -0.07
C VAL A 103 -4.71 12.00 -0.33
N MET A 104 -5.64 12.60 -1.09
CA MET A 104 -5.67 14.05 -1.29
C MET A 104 -6.00 14.82 0.00
N HIS A 105 -6.91 14.29 0.82
CA HIS A 105 -7.21 14.84 2.14
C HIS A 105 -6.02 14.70 3.09
N TYR A 106 -5.26 13.60 3.03
CA TYR A 106 -4.01 13.43 3.76
C TYR A 106 -3.03 14.55 3.40
N PHE A 107 -2.72 14.77 2.12
CA PHE A 107 -1.83 15.87 1.73
C PHE A 107 -2.36 17.24 2.16
N LYS A 108 -3.67 17.47 2.11
CA LYS A 108 -4.25 18.73 2.61
C LYS A 108 -4.05 18.90 4.11
N SER A 109 -4.19 17.83 4.89
CA SER A 109 -4.01 17.84 6.35
C SER A 109 -2.56 18.09 6.77
N GLN A 110 -1.59 17.74 5.93
CA GLN A 110 -0.17 17.88 6.21
C GLN A 110 0.44 19.19 5.67
N ARG A 111 -0.37 20.13 5.16
CA ARG A 111 0.15 21.43 4.73
C ARG A 111 0.80 22.17 5.90
N CYS A 112 1.94 22.81 5.65
CA CYS A 112 2.54 23.70 6.64
C CYS A 112 1.54 24.80 7.02
N GLY A 113 1.38 25.04 8.32
CA GLY A 113 0.41 26.00 8.85
C GLY A 113 0.73 26.47 10.26
N GLY A 114 -0.09 27.38 10.79
CA GLY A 114 0.01 27.83 12.18
C GLY A 114 1.35 28.51 12.49
N VAL A 115 1.96 28.13 13.62
CA VAL A 115 3.21 28.74 14.10
C VAL A 115 4.41 28.45 13.21
N PHE A 116 4.45 27.28 12.57
CA PHE A 116 5.56 26.86 11.71
C PHE A 116 5.54 27.67 10.41
N ASP A 117 4.41 27.73 9.72
CA ASP A 117 4.28 28.50 8.47
C ASP A 117 4.48 30.00 8.68
N LYS A 118 4.09 30.53 9.86
CA LYS A 118 4.38 31.91 10.24
C LYS A 118 5.89 32.15 10.39
N GLN A 119 6.62 31.21 10.98
CA GLN A 119 8.06 31.31 11.15
C GLN A 119 8.81 31.14 9.81
N ASP A 120 8.30 30.29 8.91
CA ASP A 120 8.91 30.02 7.61
C ASP A 120 8.93 31.25 6.68
N LYS A 121 8.14 32.29 6.96
CA LYS A 121 8.20 33.57 6.25
C LYS A 121 9.48 34.37 6.52
N GLN A 122 10.22 34.01 7.56
CA GLN A 122 11.47 34.65 7.96
C GLN A 122 12.49 33.59 8.42
N ALA A 123 12.62 32.50 7.67
CA ALA A 123 13.53 31.42 8.02
C ALA A 123 14.99 31.90 7.89
N PRO A 124 15.83 31.72 8.93
CA PRO A 124 17.24 32.10 8.87
C PRO A 124 18.04 31.14 7.97
N LEU A 125 18.94 31.68 7.15
CA LEU A 125 19.90 30.87 6.41
C LEU A 125 21.10 30.53 7.31
N LEU A 126 21.41 29.24 7.42
CA LEU A 126 22.53 28.77 8.25
C LEU A 126 23.85 29.43 7.80
N ASN A 127 24.63 29.93 8.78
CA ASN A 127 25.89 30.65 8.56
C ASN A 127 25.74 31.98 7.77
N SER A 128 24.57 32.61 7.84
CA SER A 128 24.28 33.93 7.27
C SER A 128 23.46 34.79 8.25
N ASN A 129 23.41 36.10 8.02
CA ASN A 129 22.49 37.04 8.69
C ASN A 129 21.21 37.27 7.87
N GLU A 130 21.06 36.57 6.75
CA GLU A 130 19.90 36.69 5.87
C GLU A 130 18.74 35.82 6.32
N THR A 131 17.53 36.26 5.98
CA THR A 131 16.29 35.48 6.13
C THR A 131 15.62 35.35 4.78
N VAL A 132 14.91 34.24 4.59
CA VAL A 132 14.16 33.94 3.37
C VAL A 132 12.72 33.60 3.70
N ASP A 133 11.80 33.97 2.81
CA ASP A 133 10.43 33.51 2.85
C ASP A 133 10.30 32.17 2.10
N VAL A 134 10.09 31.09 2.85
CA VAL A 134 9.93 29.73 2.36
C VAL A 134 8.64 29.08 2.88
N HIS A 135 7.61 29.89 3.19
CA HIS A 135 6.32 29.38 3.69
C HIS A 135 5.60 28.47 2.66
N GLY A 136 4.63 27.69 3.13
CA GLY A 136 3.91 26.68 2.36
C GLY A 136 4.58 25.30 2.36
N GLY A 137 4.19 24.46 1.40
CA GLY A 137 4.62 23.05 1.34
C GLY A 137 3.89 22.15 2.34
N TRP A 138 4.52 21.02 2.67
CA TRP A 138 3.99 19.99 3.57
C TRP A 138 5.02 19.61 4.62
N TYR A 139 4.55 19.23 5.80
CA TYR A 139 5.35 18.54 6.80
C TYR A 139 5.80 17.18 6.27
N ASP A 140 7.04 16.80 6.56
CA ASP A 140 7.66 15.61 5.97
C ASP A 140 7.15 14.29 6.55
N ALA A 141 6.83 14.28 7.85
CA ALA A 141 6.41 13.07 8.53
C ALA A 141 5.46 13.36 9.69
N SER A 142 4.79 12.31 10.18
CA SER A 142 3.91 12.40 11.35
C SER A 142 4.59 12.88 12.64
N GLY A 143 5.92 12.79 12.70
CA GLY A 143 6.75 13.26 13.81
C GLY A 143 7.78 14.33 13.42
N ASP A 144 7.75 14.84 12.19
CA ASP A 144 8.67 15.88 11.72
C ASP A 144 7.93 16.96 10.93
N VAL A 145 7.94 18.18 11.48
CA VAL A 145 7.35 19.38 10.89
C VAL A 145 8.32 20.15 9.97
N SER A 146 9.54 19.62 9.77
CA SER A 146 10.48 20.14 8.79
C SER A 146 10.01 19.88 7.36
N LYS A 147 10.63 20.56 6.39
CA LYS A 147 10.25 20.53 4.97
C LYS A 147 11.49 20.31 4.12
N TYR A 148 11.43 19.37 3.17
CA TYR A 148 12.61 18.94 2.43
C TYR A 148 12.38 18.89 0.92
N LEU A 149 13.42 19.27 0.19
CA LEU A 149 13.60 18.81 -1.19
C LEU A 149 14.18 17.40 -1.21
N SER A 150 15.18 17.17 -0.35
CA SER A 150 15.88 15.90 -0.09
C SER A 150 16.65 16.04 1.25
N HIS A 151 17.08 14.92 1.84
CA HIS A 151 18.12 14.85 2.88
C HIS A 151 19.05 13.63 2.63
N LEU A 152 19.87 13.22 3.60
CA LEU A 152 20.89 12.16 3.49
C LEU A 152 22.01 12.43 2.48
N SER A 153 22.19 13.69 2.08
CA SER A 153 23.16 14.08 1.04
C SER A 153 24.61 13.68 1.34
N TYR A 154 24.99 13.61 2.62
CA TYR A 154 26.34 13.18 3.02
C TYR A 154 26.64 11.73 2.61
N ALA A 155 25.61 10.90 2.40
CA ALA A 155 25.76 9.50 2.03
C ALA A 155 25.81 9.27 0.50
N ASN A 156 25.62 10.34 -0.30
CA ASN A 156 25.67 10.40 -1.77
C ASN A 156 24.62 9.57 -2.53
N TYR A 157 24.46 8.30 -2.17
CA TYR A 157 23.65 7.33 -2.92
C TYR A 157 22.26 7.10 -2.32
N LEU A 158 21.84 7.94 -1.38
CA LEU A 158 20.62 7.75 -0.58
C LEU A 158 19.65 8.92 -0.61
N ASN A 159 19.88 9.95 -1.44
CA ASN A 159 19.01 11.13 -1.52
C ASN A 159 17.58 10.77 -1.98
N PRO A 160 16.55 10.90 -1.12
CA PRO A 160 15.17 10.71 -1.54
C PRO A 160 14.61 12.00 -2.16
N GLN A 161 13.78 11.86 -3.19
CA GLN A 161 13.03 13.00 -3.73
C GLN A 161 11.78 13.23 -2.87
N GLN A 162 11.69 14.36 -2.16
CA GLN A 162 10.64 14.63 -1.17
C GLN A 162 9.53 15.56 -1.75
N ILE A 163 9.40 16.81 -1.29
CA ILE A 163 8.34 17.72 -1.76
C ILE A 163 8.26 17.85 -3.31
N PRO A 164 9.38 17.96 -4.05
CA PRO A 164 9.33 18.01 -5.51
C PRO A 164 8.67 16.78 -6.15
N MET A 165 8.86 15.59 -5.57
CA MET A 165 8.25 14.35 -6.07
C MET A 165 6.74 14.34 -5.86
N VAL A 166 6.25 14.91 -4.75
CA VAL A 166 4.81 15.10 -4.50
C VAL A 166 4.19 15.94 -5.60
N VAL A 167 4.77 17.12 -5.89
CA VAL A 167 4.24 18.04 -6.91
C VAL A 167 4.29 17.40 -8.29
N TRP A 168 5.41 16.77 -8.66
CA TRP A 168 5.53 16.13 -9.97
C TRP A 168 4.52 14.98 -10.15
N ASN A 169 4.36 14.12 -9.14
CA ASN A 169 3.39 13.02 -9.19
C ASN A 169 1.96 13.52 -9.32
N MET A 170 1.58 14.57 -8.58
CA MET A 170 0.25 15.18 -8.69
C MET A 170 0.01 15.74 -10.10
N LEU A 171 0.97 16.47 -10.66
CA LEU A 171 0.85 17.03 -12.01
C LEU A 171 0.84 15.95 -13.10
N LYS A 172 1.60 14.86 -12.91
CA LYS A 172 1.65 13.75 -13.86
C LYS A 172 0.38 12.89 -13.82
N GLY A 173 -0.30 12.85 -12.68
CA GLY A 173 -1.55 12.12 -12.48
C GLY A 173 -2.81 12.86 -12.96
N LEU A 174 -2.70 14.16 -13.31
CA LEU A 174 -3.73 14.91 -14.04
C LEU A 174 -3.80 14.45 -15.51
#